data_AF-A0A5Q5CJJ2-F1
#
_entry.id   AF-A0A5Q5CJJ2-F1
#
_cell.length_a   1.000
_cell.length_b   1.000
_cell.length_c   1.000
_cell.angle_alpha   90.00
_cell.angle_beta   90.00
_cell.angle_gamma   90.00
#
_symmetry.space_group_name_H-M   'P 1'
#
loop_
_entity.id
_entity.type
_entity.pdbx_description
1 polymer ?
#
loop_
_entity_poly.entity_id
_entity_poly.type
_entity_poly.pdbx_seq_one_letter_code
_entity_poly.pdbx_strand_id
1 'polypeptide(L)'
;MSELSNKKPALTESLGGTAELGAQVQPKPMAVKIWATVGAAFLAYTLYVLIRWVSGPYFEPVAGGPSEPPLYMKIPLIANAVVLWIGLPIALWFFIIRPWVRERRITLDGMLLVSMALMMFQDPMLNYYSTWCTYNAWLWNQGSWAPHIPGWVAHEEPGHTVPEPLLTNIPGYMYGVLLLTIVGCAIMRKIKNRWPSISNLRLILVTYAIAFVFDFVMEGLVLLPIGFYSYPGAIQSLSFNAGTYYQWPVYEGLMWGGVQAALCCLRFFTDDRGRTVVERGLDSIRGGFVKQQFIRFLAIFGGVSACFFLFYNVPATWLGMHGDPWPEDVQKRSYFNPGICGEGTDRPCPNPELPLPTKHSGYINHDGELVLPEGAEVPPIVPIEPGR
;
A
#
# COMPACT_ATOMS: atom_id res chain seq x y z
N MET A 1 -79.00 -37.04 20.31
CA MET A 1 -78.90 -37.20 18.84
C MET A 1 -78.82 -35.80 18.25
N SER A 2 -77.89 -35.37 17.41
CA SER A 2 -76.57 -35.83 17.01
C SER A 2 -75.92 -34.54 16.49
N GLU A 3 -74.79 -34.13 17.06
CA GLU A 3 -73.99 -33.05 16.48
C GLU A 3 -73.42 -33.51 15.14
N LEU A 4 -73.49 -32.67 14.11
CA LEU A 4 -72.65 -32.80 12.92
C LEU A 4 -72.25 -31.41 12.43
N SER A 5 -71.05 -31.02 12.88
CA SER A 5 -70.22 -29.92 12.44
C SER A 5 -69.95 -30.01 10.93
N ASN A 6 -70.32 -28.98 10.17
CA ASN A 6 -70.10 -28.90 8.73
C ASN A 6 -69.07 -27.79 8.43
N LYS A 7 -67.79 -28.09 8.66
CA LYS A 7 -66.66 -27.27 8.20
C LYS A 7 -66.42 -27.53 6.71
N LYS A 8 -66.66 -26.53 5.86
CA LYS A 8 -66.22 -26.57 4.46
C LYS A 8 -64.68 -26.49 4.40
N PRO A 9 -64.00 -27.35 3.62
CA PRO A 9 -62.55 -27.31 3.47
C PRO A 9 -62.15 -26.17 2.55
N ALA A 10 -61.10 -25.44 2.94
CA ALA A 10 -60.44 -24.46 2.09
C ALA A 10 -59.77 -25.20 0.92
N LEU A 11 -60.10 -24.81 -0.31
CA LEU A 11 -59.38 -25.19 -1.51
C LEU A 11 -57.97 -24.57 -1.46
N THR A 12 -56.97 -25.37 -1.08
CA THR A 12 -55.57 -25.08 -1.38
C THR A 12 -55.23 -25.72 -2.73
N GLU A 13 -55.11 -24.89 -3.76
CA GLU A 13 -54.57 -25.27 -5.05
C GLU A 13 -53.08 -25.62 -4.90
N SER A 14 -52.71 -26.82 -5.34
CA SER A 14 -51.32 -27.28 -5.39
C SER A 14 -50.59 -26.57 -6.54
N LEU A 15 -49.79 -25.55 -6.23
CA LEU A 15 -48.82 -24.98 -7.17
C LEU A 15 -47.59 -25.90 -7.24
N GLY A 16 -47.77 -27.08 -7.84
CA GLY A 16 -46.71 -28.01 -8.22
C GLY A 16 -45.84 -27.54 -9.40
N GLY A 17 -45.67 -26.22 -9.58
CA GLY A 17 -44.97 -25.64 -10.72
C GLY A 17 -43.90 -24.58 -10.38
N THR A 18 -43.72 -24.23 -9.10
CA THR A 18 -42.71 -23.24 -8.68
C THR A 18 -41.47 -23.84 -8.03
N ALA A 19 -41.45 -25.17 -7.81
CA ALA A 19 -40.32 -25.86 -7.18
C ALA A 19 -39.13 -26.13 -8.13
N GLU A 20 -39.30 -26.02 -9.46
CA GLU A 20 -38.23 -26.34 -10.43
C GLU A 20 -37.42 -25.12 -10.93
N LEU A 21 -37.88 -23.89 -10.63
CA LEU A 21 -37.11 -22.67 -10.94
C LEU A 21 -36.09 -22.28 -9.85
N GLY A 22 -36.04 -23.02 -8.74
CA GLY A 22 -35.10 -22.83 -7.63
C GLY A 22 -33.86 -23.73 -7.67
N ALA A 23 -33.74 -24.62 -8.66
CA ALA A 23 -32.65 -25.61 -8.74
C ALA A 23 -31.49 -25.20 -9.67
N GLN A 24 -31.41 -23.94 -10.10
CA GLN A 24 -30.10 -23.41 -10.45
C GLN A 24 -29.37 -23.07 -9.17
N VAL A 25 -28.60 -24.05 -8.67
CA VAL A 25 -27.48 -23.78 -7.77
C VAL A 25 -26.63 -22.73 -8.46
N GLN A 26 -26.88 -21.45 -8.15
CA GLN A 26 -25.95 -20.41 -8.57
C GLN A 26 -24.59 -20.85 -8.03
N PRO A 27 -23.56 -20.98 -8.88
CA PRO A 27 -22.25 -21.39 -8.40
C PRO A 27 -21.88 -20.42 -7.28
N LYS A 28 -21.77 -20.94 -6.04
CA LYS A 28 -21.38 -20.12 -4.89
C LYS A 28 -20.11 -19.39 -5.31
N PRO A 29 -20.11 -18.05 -5.37
CA PRO A 29 -18.96 -17.33 -5.91
C PRO A 29 -17.74 -17.74 -5.11
N MET A 30 -16.80 -18.43 -5.77
CA MET A 30 -15.57 -18.91 -5.14
C MET A 30 -14.56 -17.75 -5.03
N ALA A 31 -15.01 -16.63 -4.47
CA ALA A 31 -14.20 -15.43 -4.28
C ALA A 31 -12.89 -15.80 -3.57
N VAL A 32 -12.95 -16.69 -2.57
CA VAL A 32 -11.78 -17.20 -1.87
C VAL A 32 -10.70 -17.79 -2.79
N LYS A 33 -11.07 -18.49 -3.87
CA LYS A 33 -10.08 -19.06 -4.78
C LYS A 33 -9.43 -17.97 -5.62
N ILE A 34 -10.22 -17.03 -6.14
CA ILE A 34 -9.73 -15.89 -6.92
C ILE A 34 -8.77 -15.06 -6.07
N TRP A 35 -9.20 -14.65 -4.88
CA TRP A 35 -8.39 -13.85 -3.98
C TRP A 35 -7.17 -14.60 -3.45
N ALA A 36 -7.28 -15.91 -3.19
CA ALA A 36 -6.11 -16.71 -2.83
C ALA A 36 -5.12 -16.85 -3.98
N THR A 37 -5.58 -16.92 -5.24
CA THR A 37 -4.69 -16.88 -6.41
C THR A 37 -3.99 -15.53 -6.53
N VAL A 38 -4.73 -14.42 -6.35
CA VAL A 38 -4.14 -13.07 -6.32
C VAL A 38 -3.11 -12.96 -5.20
N GLY A 39 -3.45 -13.36 -3.98
CA GLY A 39 -2.52 -13.34 -2.85
C GLY A 39 -1.32 -14.27 -3.03
N ALA A 40 -1.48 -15.43 -3.66
CA ALA A 40 -0.37 -16.30 -4.00
C ALA A 40 0.57 -15.66 -5.04
N ALA A 41 0.02 -14.98 -6.05
CA ALA A 41 0.80 -14.26 -7.04
C ALA A 41 1.58 -13.10 -6.39
N PHE A 42 0.93 -12.27 -5.57
CA PHE A 42 1.60 -11.22 -4.80
C PHE A 42 2.65 -11.80 -3.84
N LEU A 43 2.38 -12.92 -3.18
CA LEU A 43 3.33 -13.52 -2.24
C LEU A 43 4.56 -14.05 -2.97
N ALA A 44 4.36 -14.74 -4.10
CA ALA A 44 5.46 -15.22 -4.94
C ALA A 44 6.29 -14.04 -5.47
N TYR A 45 5.62 -12.95 -5.87
CA TYR A 45 6.27 -11.72 -6.30
C TYR A 45 7.07 -11.06 -5.17
N THR A 46 6.50 -10.89 -3.98
CA THR A 46 7.19 -10.36 -2.80
C THR A 46 8.42 -11.20 -2.45
N LEU A 47 8.29 -12.53 -2.45
CA LEU A 47 9.42 -13.43 -2.19
C LEU A 47 10.51 -13.32 -3.27
N TYR A 48 10.13 -13.24 -4.54
CA TYR A 48 11.07 -13.04 -5.65
C TYR A 48 11.90 -11.76 -5.47
N VAL A 49 11.22 -10.63 -5.23
CA VAL A 49 11.85 -9.32 -5.06
C VAL A 49 12.75 -9.31 -3.82
N LEU A 50 12.26 -9.83 -2.68
CA LEU A 50 13.02 -9.93 -1.44
C LEU A 50 14.30 -10.76 -1.61
N ILE A 51 14.20 -11.94 -2.22
CA ILE A 51 15.35 -12.81 -2.45
C ILE A 51 16.36 -12.12 -3.37
N ARG A 52 15.90 -11.48 -4.45
CA ARG A 52 16.77 -10.78 -5.42
C ARG A 52 17.48 -9.58 -4.81
N TRP A 53 16.79 -8.85 -3.94
CA TRP A 53 17.38 -7.72 -3.22
C TRP A 53 18.45 -8.19 -2.25
N VAL A 54 18.13 -9.09 -1.30
CA VAL A 54 19.09 -9.56 -0.27
C VAL A 54 20.31 -10.28 -0.87
N SER A 55 20.15 -10.91 -2.04
CA SER A 55 21.26 -11.55 -2.77
C SER A 55 21.93 -10.65 -3.81
N GLY A 56 21.40 -9.45 -4.03
CA GLY A 56 21.81 -8.51 -5.07
C GLY A 56 22.70 -7.39 -4.53
N PRO A 57 23.22 -6.53 -5.43
CA PRO A 57 24.10 -5.43 -5.06
C PRO A 57 23.37 -4.29 -4.32
N TYR A 58 22.04 -4.20 -4.42
CA TYR A 58 21.24 -3.15 -3.81
C TYR A 58 20.93 -3.38 -2.31
N PHE A 59 21.36 -4.50 -1.73
CA PHE A 59 21.30 -4.72 -0.28
C PHE A 59 22.53 -4.12 0.39
N GLU A 60 22.60 -2.80 0.40
CA GLU A 60 23.65 -2.07 1.08
C GLU A 60 23.12 -0.80 1.75
N PRO A 61 23.76 -0.32 2.84
CA PRO A 61 23.33 0.90 3.50
C PRO A 61 23.46 2.12 2.59
N VAL A 62 22.40 2.91 2.50
CA VAL A 62 22.41 4.22 1.84
C VAL A 62 22.77 5.28 2.87
N ALA A 63 23.87 5.99 2.64
CA ALA A 63 24.36 7.02 3.56
C ALA A 63 23.58 8.33 3.40
N GLY A 64 23.21 8.97 4.51
CA GLY A 64 22.53 10.28 4.49
C GLY A 64 23.41 11.48 4.11
N GLY A 65 24.62 11.25 3.60
CA GLY A 65 25.54 12.28 3.16
C GLY A 65 26.10 13.20 4.27
N PRO A 66 26.68 14.35 3.91
CA PRO A 66 27.45 15.20 4.82
C PRO A 66 26.62 16.03 5.81
N SER A 67 25.33 16.26 5.53
CA SER A 67 24.45 17.00 6.43
C SER A 67 23.77 16.05 7.41
N GLU A 68 23.79 16.40 8.70
CA GLU A 68 23.04 15.64 9.71
C GLU A 68 21.65 16.26 9.96
N PRO A 69 20.63 15.44 10.23
CA PRO A 69 19.34 15.97 10.66
C PRO A 69 19.48 16.76 11.97
N PRO A 70 18.79 17.91 12.10
CA PRO A 70 18.78 18.68 13.33
C PRO A 70 18.11 17.91 14.49
N LEU A 71 18.39 18.33 15.72
CA LEU A 71 17.95 17.61 16.92
C LEU A 71 16.42 17.48 17.02
N TYR A 72 15.67 18.48 16.55
CA TYR A 72 14.20 18.45 16.54
C TYR A 72 13.63 17.38 15.61
N MET A 73 14.39 16.89 14.63
CA MET A 73 14.03 15.73 13.80
C MET A 73 14.49 14.45 14.50
N LYS A 74 15.76 14.38 14.93
CA LYS A 74 16.35 13.18 15.54
C LYS A 74 15.54 12.64 16.71
N ILE A 75 15.08 13.50 17.63
CA ILE A 75 14.34 13.07 18.83
C ILE A 75 13.03 12.35 18.45
N PRO A 76 12.11 12.96 17.66
CA PRO A 76 10.92 12.26 17.17
C PRO A 76 11.21 10.99 16.37
N LEU A 77 12.25 10.99 15.52
CA LEU A 77 12.63 9.81 14.72
C LEU A 77 13.01 8.63 15.62
N ILE A 78 13.84 8.88 16.64
CA ILE A 78 14.22 7.87 17.65
C ILE A 78 13.00 7.43 18.45
N ALA A 79 12.18 8.38 18.92
CA ALA A 79 10.99 8.08 19.69
C ALA A 79 10.03 7.18 18.90
N ASN A 80 9.80 7.49 17.62
CA ASN A 80 9.00 6.67 16.73
C ASN A 80 9.57 5.25 16.59
N ALA A 81 10.87 5.12 16.33
CA ALA A 81 11.52 3.82 16.28
C ALA A 81 11.33 3.02 17.59
N VAL A 82 11.61 3.64 18.74
CA VAL A 82 11.44 2.99 20.05
C VAL A 82 10.01 2.51 20.28
N VAL A 83 9.01 3.35 19.97
CA VAL A 83 7.59 2.98 20.07
C VAL A 83 7.27 1.79 19.16
N LEU A 84 7.76 1.81 17.93
CA LEU A 84 7.56 0.73 16.95
C LEU A 84 8.19 -0.59 17.39
N TRP A 85 9.40 -0.56 17.94
CA TRP A 85 10.12 -1.74 18.41
C TRP A 85 9.58 -2.33 19.70
N ILE A 86 9.10 -1.50 20.63
CA ILE A 86 8.46 -1.97 21.86
C ILE A 86 7.03 -2.45 21.55
N GLY A 87 6.32 -1.78 20.65
CA GLY A 87 4.98 -2.13 20.21
C GLY A 87 4.93 -3.47 19.46
N LEU A 88 5.98 -3.79 18.71
CA LEU A 88 6.10 -5.02 17.92
C LEU A 88 5.85 -6.32 18.73
N PRO A 89 6.61 -6.65 19.79
CA PRO A 89 6.37 -7.86 20.58
C PRO A 89 4.99 -7.85 21.25
N ILE A 90 4.48 -6.68 21.64
CA ILE A 90 3.12 -6.54 22.19
C ILE A 90 2.08 -6.91 21.12
N ALA A 91 2.20 -6.37 19.91
CA ALA A 91 1.30 -6.68 18.81
C ALA A 91 1.34 -8.18 18.47
N LEU A 92 2.52 -8.78 18.35
CA LEU A 92 2.69 -10.22 18.11
C LEU A 92 2.05 -11.05 19.23
N TRP A 93 2.23 -10.65 20.49
CA TRP A 93 1.60 -11.32 21.62
C TRP A 93 0.07 -11.27 21.56
N PHE A 94 -0.52 -10.09 21.34
CA PHE A 94 -1.97 -9.91 21.38
C PHE A 94 -2.69 -10.47 20.15
N PHE A 95 -2.12 -10.34 18.96
CA PHE A 95 -2.80 -10.70 17.70
C PHE A 95 -2.45 -12.10 17.19
N ILE A 96 -1.28 -12.65 17.52
CA ILE A 96 -0.84 -13.97 17.05
C ILE A 96 -0.73 -14.96 18.22
N ILE A 97 0.16 -14.71 19.18
CA ILE A 97 0.55 -15.72 20.18
C ILE A 97 -0.59 -16.02 21.16
N ARG A 98 -1.22 -15.01 21.75
CA ARG A 98 -2.29 -15.18 22.73
C ARG A 98 -3.51 -15.90 22.13
N PRO A 99 -4.03 -15.53 20.95
CA PRO A 99 -5.13 -16.28 20.31
C PRO A 99 -4.72 -17.70 19.92
N TRP A 100 -3.47 -17.91 19.48
CA TRP A 100 -2.96 -19.24 19.16
C TRP A 100 -2.92 -20.15 20.40
N VAL A 101 -2.41 -19.64 21.52
CA VAL A 101 -2.30 -20.42 22.77
C VAL A 101 -3.66 -20.66 23.42
N ARG A 102 -4.54 -19.65 23.46
CA ARG A 102 -5.84 -19.74 24.17
C ARG A 102 -6.93 -20.40 23.35
N GLU A 103 -7.00 -20.10 22.06
CA GLU A 103 -8.12 -20.45 21.19
C GLU A 103 -7.73 -21.44 20.09
N ARG A 104 -6.43 -21.77 19.96
CA ARG A 104 -5.87 -22.67 18.92
C ARG A 104 -6.30 -22.29 17.50
N ARG A 105 -6.49 -20.99 17.25
CA ARG A 105 -6.88 -20.44 15.95
C ARG A 105 -6.09 -19.17 15.62
N ILE A 106 -5.93 -18.92 14.32
CA ILE A 106 -5.45 -17.63 13.81
C ILE A 106 -6.66 -16.73 13.59
N THR A 107 -6.67 -15.57 14.25
CA THR A 107 -7.75 -14.58 14.13
C THR A 107 -7.62 -13.80 12.82
N LEU A 108 -8.71 -13.13 12.41
CA LEU A 108 -8.67 -12.21 11.28
C LEU A 108 -7.61 -11.12 11.50
N ASP A 109 -7.55 -10.54 12.70
CA ASP A 109 -6.57 -9.51 13.03
C ASP A 109 -5.13 -10.02 12.96
N GLY A 110 -4.86 -11.27 13.38
CA GLY A 110 -3.54 -11.89 13.20
C GLY A 110 -3.18 -12.11 11.72
N MET A 111 -4.14 -12.46 10.87
CA MET A 111 -3.91 -12.57 9.42
C MET A 111 -3.70 -11.20 8.77
N LEU A 112 -4.46 -10.18 9.19
CA LEU A 112 -4.31 -8.81 8.73
C LEU A 112 -2.95 -8.22 9.13
N LEU A 113 -2.49 -8.49 10.36
CA LEU A 113 -1.17 -8.10 10.85
C LEU A 113 -0.08 -8.56 9.86
N VAL A 114 -0.01 -9.86 9.59
CA VAL A 114 0.99 -10.43 8.66
C VAL A 114 0.78 -9.92 7.23
N SER A 115 -0.48 -9.78 6.79
CA SER A 115 -0.80 -9.28 5.45
C SER A 115 -0.33 -7.86 5.22
N MET A 116 -0.50 -6.97 6.21
CA MET A 116 -0.07 -5.58 6.13
C MET A 116 1.46 -5.44 6.22
N ALA A 117 2.13 -6.31 6.99
CA ALA A 117 3.59 -6.38 6.98
C ALA A 117 4.15 -6.71 5.58
N LEU A 118 3.55 -7.69 4.90
CA LEU A 118 3.95 -8.08 3.54
C LEU A 118 3.55 -7.04 2.49
N MET A 119 2.46 -6.30 2.72
CA MET A 119 2.01 -5.22 1.84
C MET A 119 3.06 -4.11 1.70
N MET A 120 3.87 -3.85 2.73
CA MET A 120 4.98 -2.89 2.72
C MET A 120 5.93 -3.09 1.54
N PHE A 121 6.10 -4.32 1.01
CA PHE A 121 6.96 -4.56 -0.15
C PHE A 121 6.50 -3.85 -1.43
N GLN A 122 5.27 -3.33 -1.44
CA GLN A 122 4.76 -2.52 -2.53
C GLN A 122 5.10 -1.03 -2.37
N ASP A 123 5.59 -0.59 -1.21
CA ASP A 123 5.82 0.83 -0.91
C ASP A 123 6.71 1.54 -1.95
N PRO A 124 7.86 0.99 -2.38
CA PRO A 124 8.69 1.66 -3.39
C PRO A 124 8.01 1.84 -4.73
N MET A 125 6.89 1.16 -5.03
CA MET A 125 6.18 1.33 -6.30
C MET A 125 5.72 2.76 -6.55
N LEU A 126 5.56 3.58 -5.51
CA LEU A 126 5.28 5.01 -5.67
C LEU A 126 6.40 5.76 -6.42
N ASN A 127 7.62 5.22 -6.44
CA ASN A 127 8.80 5.78 -7.12
C ASN A 127 9.08 5.17 -8.51
N TYR A 128 8.12 4.45 -9.11
CA TYR A 128 8.36 3.61 -10.30
C TYR A 128 8.98 4.34 -11.51
N TYR A 129 8.54 5.57 -11.78
CA TYR A 129 8.98 6.39 -12.91
C TYR A 129 10.06 7.40 -12.54
N SER A 130 9.93 7.99 -11.36
CA SER A 130 10.85 8.96 -10.79
C SER A 130 10.66 8.95 -9.28
N THR A 131 11.67 9.40 -8.54
CA THR A 131 11.61 9.47 -7.08
C THR A 131 10.60 10.54 -6.66
N TRP A 132 9.41 10.08 -6.30
CA TRP A 132 8.27 10.86 -5.83
C TRP A 132 8.30 11.09 -4.31
N CYS A 133 8.63 10.05 -3.54
CA CYS A 133 8.87 10.11 -2.09
C CYS A 133 10.24 9.53 -1.73
N THR A 134 10.89 10.12 -0.74
CA THR A 134 12.16 9.65 -0.21
C THR A 134 12.15 9.69 1.32
N TYR A 135 12.62 8.62 1.94
CA TYR A 135 12.76 8.53 3.38
C TYR A 135 14.02 9.25 3.87
N ASN A 136 14.04 9.56 5.17
CA ASN A 136 15.24 10.09 5.80
C ASN A 136 16.32 9.01 5.90
N ALA A 137 17.41 9.16 5.13
CA ALA A 137 18.55 8.25 5.08
C ALA A 137 19.30 8.08 6.41
N TRP A 138 19.04 8.95 7.40
CA TRP A 138 19.55 8.79 8.76
C TRP A 138 18.92 7.61 9.50
N LEU A 139 17.71 7.19 9.11
CA LEU A 139 17.07 5.99 9.64
C LEU A 139 17.82 4.74 9.15
N TRP A 140 17.79 3.69 9.98
CA TRP A 140 18.41 2.42 9.61
C TRP A 140 17.75 1.85 8.35
N ASN A 141 18.55 1.67 7.30
CA ASN A 141 18.13 1.21 5.98
C ASN A 141 19.17 0.25 5.38
N GLN A 142 18.78 -0.46 4.32
CA GLN A 142 19.66 -1.32 3.50
C GLN A 142 19.33 -1.10 2.01
N GLY A 143 19.20 0.17 1.62
CA GLY A 143 18.77 0.55 0.27
C GLY A 143 17.32 0.17 -0.01
N SER A 144 17.01 -0.05 -1.29
CA SER A 144 15.67 -0.43 -1.76
C SER A 144 15.71 -1.66 -2.66
N TRP A 145 14.61 -2.41 -2.67
CA TRP A 145 14.37 -3.50 -3.61
C TRP A 145 13.71 -3.04 -4.92
N ALA A 146 13.43 -1.74 -5.05
CA ALA A 146 12.81 -1.09 -6.21
C ALA A 146 13.38 -1.55 -7.57
N PRO A 147 14.71 -1.65 -7.79
CA PRO A 147 15.28 -2.01 -9.09
C PRO A 147 14.93 -3.44 -9.55
N HIS A 148 14.51 -4.31 -8.62
CA HIS A 148 14.09 -5.67 -8.90
C HIS A 148 12.59 -5.79 -9.23
N ILE A 149 11.85 -4.68 -9.15
CA ILE A 149 10.46 -4.62 -9.58
C ILE A 149 10.42 -4.71 -11.12
N PRO A 150 9.64 -5.65 -11.70
CA PRO A 150 9.51 -5.77 -13.14
C PRO A 150 9.11 -4.46 -13.81
N GLY A 151 9.86 -4.08 -14.84
CA GLY A 151 9.61 -2.87 -15.61
C GLY A 151 10.03 -1.56 -14.93
N TRP A 152 10.68 -1.60 -13.75
CA TRP A 152 11.17 -0.41 -13.05
C TRP A 152 11.86 0.57 -14.00
N VAL A 153 11.45 1.84 -13.97
CA VAL A 153 11.87 2.86 -14.94
C VAL A 153 12.87 3.82 -14.33
N ALA A 154 12.61 4.27 -13.10
CA ALA A 154 13.45 5.23 -12.39
C ALA A 154 14.90 4.73 -12.32
N HIS A 155 15.82 5.68 -12.44
CA HIS A 155 17.24 5.42 -12.31
C HIS A 155 17.59 5.11 -10.85
N GLU A 156 18.33 4.03 -10.62
CA GLU A 156 18.84 3.66 -9.30
C GLU A 156 20.24 3.06 -9.42
N GLU A 157 21.10 3.42 -8.46
CA GLU A 157 22.45 2.90 -8.33
C GLU A 157 22.64 2.29 -6.93
N PRO A 158 23.42 1.20 -6.79
CA PRO A 158 23.76 0.66 -5.49
C PRO A 158 24.34 1.76 -4.58
N GLY A 159 23.83 1.85 -3.34
CA GLY A 159 24.24 2.85 -2.35
C GLY A 159 23.60 4.25 -2.54
N HIS A 160 22.90 4.46 -3.65
CA HIS A 160 22.24 5.71 -4.05
C HIS A 160 20.78 5.49 -4.43
N THR A 161 20.10 4.59 -3.72
CA THR A 161 18.66 4.33 -3.87
C THR A 161 17.85 5.10 -2.83
N VAL A 162 16.51 5.06 -2.94
CA VAL A 162 15.64 5.49 -1.85
C VAL A 162 15.93 4.65 -0.60
N PRO A 163 16.17 5.26 0.58
CA PRO A 163 16.61 4.52 1.77
C PRO A 163 15.43 3.96 2.55
N GLU A 164 14.99 2.73 2.25
CA GLU A 164 13.84 2.13 2.94
C GLU A 164 14.12 1.87 4.43
N PRO A 165 13.41 2.52 5.37
CA PRO A 165 13.69 2.41 6.79
C PRO A 165 13.00 1.16 7.36
N LEU A 166 13.56 -0.01 7.06
CA LEU A 166 12.99 -1.34 7.34
C LEU A 166 12.56 -1.52 8.79
N LEU A 167 13.34 -0.99 9.74
CA LEU A 167 13.08 -1.14 11.16
C LEU A 167 11.83 -0.37 11.63
N THR A 168 11.43 0.66 10.91
CA THR A 168 10.24 1.47 11.22
C THR A 168 9.08 1.13 10.28
N ASN A 169 9.35 0.93 9.00
CA ASN A 169 8.31 0.63 8.01
C ASN A 169 7.67 -0.73 8.30
N ILE A 170 8.43 -1.78 8.59
CA ILE A 170 7.85 -3.12 8.84
C ILE A 170 6.86 -3.08 10.02
N PRO A 171 7.22 -2.60 11.24
CA PRO A 171 6.26 -2.55 12.33
C PRO A 171 5.14 -1.51 12.10
N GLY A 172 5.46 -0.37 11.47
CA GLY A 172 4.51 0.69 11.17
C GLY A 172 3.38 0.21 10.24
N TYR A 173 3.72 -0.44 9.14
CA TYR A 173 2.76 -1.09 8.25
C TYR A 173 2.07 -2.26 8.94
N MET A 174 2.82 -3.12 9.64
CA MET A 174 2.28 -4.34 10.22
C MET A 174 1.20 -4.06 11.27
N TYR A 175 1.52 -3.31 12.32
CA TYR A 175 0.61 -3.09 13.44
C TYR A 175 0.07 -1.65 13.48
N GLY A 176 0.81 -0.65 13.00
CA GLY A 176 0.32 0.73 12.96
C GLY A 176 -0.91 0.85 12.07
N VAL A 177 -0.82 0.42 10.80
CA VAL A 177 -1.96 0.40 9.87
C VAL A 177 -3.10 -0.49 10.39
N LEU A 178 -2.78 -1.63 11.02
CA LEU A 178 -3.80 -2.48 11.63
C LEU A 178 -4.54 -1.76 12.77
N LEU A 179 -3.83 -1.09 13.67
CA LEU A 179 -4.43 -0.34 14.78
C LEU A 179 -5.30 0.81 14.26
N LEU A 180 -4.83 1.56 13.26
CA LEU A 180 -5.64 2.58 12.58
C LEU A 180 -6.89 1.97 11.95
N THR A 181 -6.79 0.77 11.37
CA THR A 181 -7.92 0.03 10.80
C THR A 181 -8.91 -0.40 11.89
N ILE A 182 -8.42 -0.87 13.05
CA ILE A 182 -9.25 -1.24 14.20
C ILE A 182 -10.00 -0.01 14.73
N VAL A 183 -9.31 1.13 14.87
CA VAL A 183 -9.90 2.40 15.30
C VAL A 183 -10.93 2.88 14.28
N GLY A 184 -10.62 2.82 12.98
CA GLY A 184 -11.56 3.14 11.90
C GLY A 184 -12.83 2.28 11.96
N CYS A 185 -12.70 0.97 12.16
CA CYS A 185 -13.84 0.08 12.39
C CYS A 185 -14.64 0.44 13.66
N ALA A 186 -13.99 0.91 14.72
CA ALA A 186 -14.67 1.36 15.93
C ALA A 186 -15.46 2.66 15.69
N ILE A 187 -14.89 3.58 14.91
CA ILE A 187 -15.57 4.81 14.46
C ILE A 187 -16.78 4.45 13.59
N MET A 188 -16.62 3.56 12.61
CA MET A 188 -17.74 3.07 11.77
C MET A 188 -18.87 2.49 12.64
N ARG A 189 -18.53 1.71 13.67
CA ARG A 189 -19.50 1.14 14.61
C ARG A 189 -20.23 2.23 15.41
N LYS A 190 -19.49 3.24 15.88
CA LYS A 190 -20.06 4.38 16.63
C LYS A 190 -21.01 5.21 15.76
N ILE A 191 -20.65 5.46 14.51
CA ILE A 191 -21.49 6.15 13.52
C ILE A 191 -22.78 5.34 13.28
N LYS A 192 -22.66 4.04 13.03
CA LYS A 192 -23.83 3.17 12.78
C LYS A 192 -24.74 3.03 14.00
N ASN A 193 -24.18 3.02 15.21
CA ASN A 193 -24.98 3.02 16.45
C ASN A 193 -25.72 4.35 16.66
N ARG A 194 -25.15 5.47 16.21
CA ARG A 194 -25.81 6.79 16.28
C ARG A 194 -26.85 6.98 15.17
N TRP A 195 -26.57 6.49 13.96
CA TRP A 195 -27.45 6.57 12.79
C TRP A 195 -27.64 5.18 12.17
N PRO A 196 -28.56 4.35 12.70
CA PRO A 196 -28.76 2.98 12.21
C PRO A 196 -29.21 2.88 10.75
N SER A 197 -29.86 3.93 10.23
CA SER A 197 -30.34 4.02 8.85
C SER A 197 -29.29 4.51 7.84
N ILE A 198 -28.05 4.76 8.27
CA ILE A 198 -26.98 5.16 7.34
C ILE A 198 -26.70 4.03 6.34
N SER A 199 -26.67 4.36 5.04
CA SER A 199 -26.31 3.39 4.02
C SER A 199 -24.83 3.03 4.12
N ASN A 200 -24.47 1.82 3.67
CA ASN A 200 -23.06 1.39 3.66
C ASN A 200 -22.19 2.36 2.85
N LEU A 201 -22.66 2.85 1.70
CA LEU A 201 -21.92 3.84 0.91
C LEU A 201 -21.64 5.13 1.69
N ARG A 202 -22.64 5.69 2.39
CA ARG A 202 -22.43 6.89 3.21
C ARG A 202 -21.46 6.64 4.35
N LEU A 203 -21.52 5.47 4.98
CA LEU A 203 -20.59 5.09 6.05
C LEU A 203 -19.14 5.01 5.54
N ILE A 204 -18.94 4.45 4.34
CA ILE A 204 -17.63 4.37 3.68
C ILE A 204 -17.10 5.76 3.36
N LEU A 205 -17.92 6.62 2.73
CA LEU A 205 -17.52 7.99 2.37
C LEU A 205 -17.15 8.83 3.61
N VAL A 206 -17.91 8.71 4.71
CA VAL A 206 -17.56 9.41 5.96
C VAL A 206 -16.26 8.86 6.55
N THR A 207 -16.04 7.56 6.48
CA THR A 207 -14.80 6.94 6.98
C THR A 207 -13.60 7.35 6.14
N TYR A 208 -13.77 7.44 4.81
CA TYR A 208 -12.77 7.99 3.89
C TYR A 208 -12.42 9.45 4.22
N ALA A 209 -13.43 10.31 4.42
CA ALA A 209 -13.20 11.70 4.80
C ALA A 209 -12.48 11.85 6.15
N ILE A 210 -12.83 11.00 7.14
CA ILE A 210 -12.13 10.98 8.44
C ILE A 210 -10.69 10.51 8.26
N ALA A 211 -10.45 9.47 7.46
CA ALA A 211 -9.12 8.96 7.18
C ALA A 211 -8.25 10.02 6.51
N PHE A 212 -8.77 10.73 5.50
CA PHE A 212 -8.10 11.85 4.84
C PHE A 212 -7.69 12.96 5.83
N VAL A 213 -8.61 13.38 6.71
CA VAL A 213 -8.30 14.44 7.70
C VAL A 213 -7.29 13.95 8.73
N PHE A 214 -7.41 12.70 9.16
CA PHE A 214 -6.45 12.10 10.09
C PHE A 214 -5.06 12.01 9.47
N ASP A 215 -4.98 11.62 8.20
CA ASP A 215 -3.75 11.54 7.44
C ASP A 215 -3.09 12.92 7.30
N PHE A 216 -3.84 13.96 6.93
CA PHE A 216 -3.32 15.34 6.94
C PHE A 216 -2.71 15.76 8.29
N VAL A 217 -3.36 15.41 9.40
CA VAL A 217 -2.87 15.75 10.75
C VAL A 217 -1.63 14.94 11.10
N MET A 218 -1.64 13.63 10.85
CA MET A 218 -0.54 12.74 11.20
C MET A 218 0.66 12.97 10.28
N GLU A 219 0.45 12.92 8.97
CA GLU A 219 1.51 13.02 7.98
C GLU A 219 1.92 14.47 7.74
N GLY A 220 0.96 15.30 7.29
CA GLY A 220 1.20 16.69 6.91
C GLY A 220 1.68 17.59 8.05
N LEU A 221 1.14 17.41 9.27
CA LEU A 221 1.48 18.27 10.42
C LEU A 221 2.50 17.66 11.38
N VAL A 222 2.76 16.34 11.32
CA VAL A 222 3.69 15.68 12.24
C VAL A 222 4.82 14.97 11.49
N LEU A 223 4.56 13.94 10.68
CA LEU A 223 5.62 13.10 10.09
C LEU A 223 6.54 13.86 9.11
N LEU A 224 5.96 14.70 8.25
CA LEU A 224 6.72 15.51 7.31
C LEU A 224 7.54 16.61 8.04
N PRO A 225 6.97 17.42 8.95
CA PRO A 225 7.75 18.41 9.71
C PRO A 225 8.85 17.84 10.62
N ILE A 226 8.69 16.64 11.18
CA ILE A 226 9.76 15.97 11.93
C ILE A 226 10.80 15.29 11.01
N GLY A 227 10.58 15.34 9.69
CA GLY A 227 11.49 14.85 8.68
C GLY A 227 11.61 13.33 8.61
N PHE A 228 10.49 12.60 8.74
CA PHE A 228 10.47 11.13 8.60
C PHE A 228 10.66 10.71 7.12
N TYR A 229 10.00 11.42 6.20
CA TYR A 229 10.21 11.38 4.74
C TYR A 229 9.90 12.73 4.13
N SER A 230 10.09 12.85 2.81
CA SER A 230 9.77 14.02 2.00
C SER A 230 9.18 13.59 0.66
N TYR A 231 8.30 14.41 0.08
CA TYR A 231 7.75 14.21 -1.26
C TYR A 231 8.38 15.16 -2.28
N PRO A 232 9.64 14.97 -2.70
CA PRO A 232 10.30 15.91 -3.58
C PRO A 232 9.68 15.99 -4.97
N GLY A 233 9.10 14.89 -5.48
CA GLY A 233 8.43 14.87 -6.78
C GLY A 233 6.96 15.31 -6.74
N ALA A 234 6.48 15.91 -5.66
CA ALA A 234 5.09 16.32 -5.54
C ALA A 234 4.71 17.44 -6.50
N ILE A 235 3.47 17.41 -6.99
CA ILE A 235 2.87 18.54 -7.72
C ILE A 235 2.65 19.68 -6.73
N GLN A 236 3.45 20.73 -6.83
CA GLN A 236 3.51 21.84 -5.88
C GLN A 236 2.16 22.58 -5.81
N SER A 237 1.47 22.75 -6.94
CA SER A 237 0.15 23.41 -7.00
C SER A 237 -0.96 22.67 -6.24
N LEU A 238 -0.77 21.38 -5.98
CA LEU A 238 -1.72 20.52 -5.24
C LEU A 238 -1.17 20.13 -3.86
N SER A 239 -0.20 20.88 -3.34
CA SER A 239 0.50 20.57 -2.10
C SER A 239 0.40 21.70 -1.08
N PHE A 240 0.30 21.33 0.19
CA PHE A 240 0.53 22.25 1.30
C PHE A 240 2.03 22.45 1.51
N ASN A 241 2.45 23.66 1.90
CA ASN A 241 3.87 24.02 2.09
C ASN A 241 4.74 23.71 0.86
N ALA A 242 4.20 23.92 -0.33
CA ALA A 242 4.87 23.67 -1.60
C ALA A 242 6.28 24.28 -1.64
N GLY A 243 7.24 23.52 -2.17
CA GLY A 243 8.63 23.96 -2.28
C GLY A 243 9.46 23.83 -0.98
N THR A 244 8.89 23.26 0.08
CA THR A 244 9.62 22.93 1.32
C THR A 244 9.86 21.43 1.44
N TYR A 245 10.79 21.01 2.32
CA TYR A 245 11.02 19.58 2.56
C TYR A 245 9.82 18.84 3.17
N TYR A 246 8.88 19.57 3.78
CA TYR A 246 7.70 19.03 4.45
C TYR A 246 6.42 19.32 3.66
N GLN A 247 6.54 19.47 2.34
CA GLN A 247 5.38 19.64 1.49
C GLN A 247 4.50 18.39 1.52
N TRP A 248 3.19 18.59 1.69
CA TRP A 248 2.22 17.51 1.76
C TRP A 248 1.27 17.57 0.56
N PRO A 249 1.37 16.63 -0.40
CA PRO A 249 0.48 16.56 -1.54
C PRO A 249 -0.93 16.16 -1.09
N VAL A 250 -1.94 16.95 -1.42
CA VAL A 250 -3.35 16.65 -1.03
C VAL A 250 -3.81 15.31 -1.59
N TYR A 251 -3.32 14.94 -2.77
CA TYR A 251 -3.63 13.67 -3.39
C TYR A 251 -3.01 12.48 -2.66
N GLU A 252 -1.95 12.66 -1.87
CA GLU A 252 -1.45 11.61 -0.98
C GLU A 252 -2.49 11.22 0.06
N GLY A 253 -3.05 12.20 0.76
CA GLY A 253 -4.14 11.94 1.69
C GLY A 253 -5.36 11.32 1.04
N LEU A 254 -5.64 11.62 -0.23
CA LEU A 254 -6.73 10.98 -0.97
C LEU A 254 -6.43 9.50 -1.27
N MET A 255 -5.18 9.18 -1.63
CA MET A 255 -4.72 7.81 -1.89
C MET A 255 -4.68 7.00 -0.59
N TRP A 256 -3.98 7.50 0.44
CA TRP A 256 -3.88 6.84 1.75
C TRP A 256 -5.24 6.73 2.45
N GLY A 257 -6.05 7.78 2.42
CA GLY A 257 -7.43 7.74 2.89
C GLY A 257 -8.24 6.64 2.18
N GLY A 258 -7.96 6.39 0.90
CA GLY A 258 -8.59 5.37 0.08
C GLY A 258 -8.22 3.96 0.52
N VAL A 259 -6.92 3.71 0.69
CA VAL A 259 -6.41 2.45 1.25
C VAL A 259 -7.01 2.21 2.62
N GLN A 260 -6.94 3.20 3.52
CA GLN A 260 -7.40 3.06 4.89
C GLN A 260 -8.90 2.79 4.97
N ALA A 261 -9.71 3.48 4.15
CA ALA A 261 -11.14 3.20 4.04
C ALA A 261 -11.40 1.79 3.49
N ALA A 262 -10.65 1.35 2.47
CA ALA A 262 -10.80 0.02 1.89
C ALA A 262 -10.44 -1.10 2.88
N LEU A 263 -9.36 -0.93 3.66
CA LEU A 263 -8.97 -1.86 4.73
C LEU A 263 -10.01 -1.89 5.86
N CYS A 264 -10.55 -0.73 6.24
CA CYS A 264 -11.66 -0.65 7.18
C CYS A 264 -12.90 -1.39 6.64
N CYS A 265 -13.23 -1.25 5.36
CA CYS A 265 -14.34 -1.97 4.74
C CYS A 265 -14.11 -3.48 4.77
N LEU A 266 -12.91 -3.92 4.40
CA LEU A 266 -12.52 -5.33 4.38
C LEU A 266 -12.70 -5.94 5.78
N ARG A 267 -12.28 -5.23 6.83
CA ARG A 267 -12.37 -5.70 8.22
C ARG A 267 -13.76 -5.53 8.85
N PHE A 268 -14.52 -4.49 8.49
CA PHE A 268 -15.80 -4.13 9.12
C PHE A 268 -16.98 -4.93 8.56
N PHE A 269 -17.03 -5.13 7.24
CA PHE A 269 -18.13 -5.83 6.58
C PHE A 269 -17.86 -7.33 6.53
N THR A 270 -18.13 -8.00 7.64
CA THR A 270 -18.02 -9.45 7.78
C THR A 270 -19.38 -10.14 7.74
N ASP A 271 -19.39 -11.44 7.39
CA ASP A 271 -20.56 -12.30 7.51
C ASP A 271 -20.85 -12.69 8.98
N ASP A 272 -21.93 -13.44 9.22
CA ASP A 272 -22.33 -13.91 10.56
C ASP A 272 -21.27 -14.80 11.23
N ARG A 273 -20.28 -15.29 10.46
CA ARG A 273 -19.16 -16.10 10.94
C ARG A 273 -17.88 -15.28 11.09
N GLY A 274 -17.95 -13.95 10.92
CA GLY A 274 -16.82 -13.04 11.04
C GLY A 274 -15.83 -13.11 9.87
N ARG A 275 -16.25 -13.59 8.71
CA ARG A 275 -15.42 -13.70 7.50
C ARG A 275 -15.63 -12.50 6.59
N THR A 276 -14.53 -12.01 6.03
CA THR A 276 -14.52 -10.90 5.07
C THR A 276 -15.05 -11.31 3.70
N VAL A 277 -15.28 -10.34 2.80
CA VAL A 277 -15.75 -10.59 1.44
C VAL A 277 -14.81 -11.49 0.63
N VAL A 278 -13.50 -11.43 0.88
CA VAL A 278 -12.49 -12.22 0.17
C VAL A 278 -12.44 -13.67 0.64
N GLU A 279 -13.02 -13.97 1.80
CA GLU A 279 -13.08 -15.32 2.38
C GLU A 279 -14.36 -16.09 1.97
N ARG A 280 -15.26 -15.45 1.20
CA ARG A 280 -16.53 -16.07 0.78
C ARG A 280 -16.28 -17.34 -0.03
N GLY A 281 -16.92 -18.42 0.39
CA GLY A 281 -16.77 -19.75 -0.20
C GLY A 281 -15.70 -20.64 0.45
N LEU A 282 -15.06 -20.21 1.55
CA LEU A 282 -14.05 -21.02 2.24
C LEU A 282 -14.55 -22.42 2.65
N ASP A 283 -15.84 -22.57 2.99
CA ASP A 283 -16.43 -23.88 3.35
C ASP A 283 -16.42 -24.89 2.20
N SER A 284 -16.31 -24.43 0.94
CA SER A 284 -16.21 -25.31 -0.23
C SER A 284 -14.81 -25.91 -0.43
N ILE A 285 -13.82 -25.40 0.29
CA ILE A 285 -12.43 -25.85 0.18
C ILE A 285 -12.23 -27.14 0.97
N ARG A 286 -12.10 -28.25 0.24
CA ARG A 286 -11.75 -29.56 0.81
C ARG A 286 -10.28 -29.56 1.26
N GLY A 287 -10.05 -29.97 2.51
CA GLY A 287 -8.71 -30.13 3.08
C GLY A 287 -8.70 -30.00 4.60
N GLY A 288 -7.56 -30.31 5.22
CA GLY A 288 -7.35 -30.14 6.66
C GLY A 288 -7.29 -28.66 7.07
N PHE A 289 -7.36 -28.42 8.39
CA PHE A 289 -7.39 -27.09 9.00
C PHE A 289 -6.25 -26.17 8.51
N VAL A 290 -5.02 -26.69 8.43
CA VAL A 290 -3.84 -25.93 7.99
C VAL A 290 -4.02 -25.40 6.56
N LYS A 291 -4.47 -26.24 5.63
CA LYS A 291 -4.70 -25.85 4.23
C LYS A 291 -5.78 -24.77 4.11
N GLN A 292 -6.87 -24.91 4.87
CA GLN A 292 -7.94 -23.91 4.88
C GLN A 292 -7.46 -22.57 5.45
N GLN A 293 -6.69 -22.57 6.55
CA GLN A 293 -6.14 -21.34 7.12
C GLN A 293 -5.12 -20.67 6.20
N PHE A 294 -4.30 -21.44 5.48
CA PHE A 294 -3.36 -20.88 4.52
C PHE A 294 -4.06 -20.26 3.31
N ILE A 295 -5.05 -20.93 2.73
CA ILE A 295 -5.86 -20.37 1.63
C ILE A 295 -6.61 -19.12 2.08
N ARG A 296 -7.14 -19.13 3.30
CA ARG A 296 -7.78 -17.98 3.94
C ARG A 296 -6.81 -16.80 4.08
N PHE A 297 -5.60 -17.06 4.58
CA PHE A 297 -4.54 -16.06 4.67
C PHE A 297 -4.18 -15.48 3.30
N LEU A 298 -3.97 -16.32 2.28
CA LEU A 298 -3.70 -15.85 0.92
C LEU A 298 -4.83 -14.99 0.38
N ALA A 299 -6.09 -15.35 0.62
CA ALA A 299 -7.22 -14.52 0.18
C ALA A 299 -7.25 -13.15 0.87
N ILE A 300 -7.00 -13.10 2.18
CA ILE A 300 -6.90 -11.84 2.94
C ILE A 300 -5.71 -11.02 2.44
N PHE A 301 -4.54 -11.63 2.28
CA PHE A 301 -3.36 -10.96 1.77
C PHE A 301 -3.55 -10.42 0.36
N GLY A 302 -4.21 -11.16 -0.52
CA GLY A 302 -4.60 -10.70 -1.86
C GLY A 302 -5.55 -9.50 -1.80
N GLY A 303 -6.53 -9.51 -0.89
CA GLY A 303 -7.43 -8.39 -0.67
C GLY A 303 -6.72 -7.14 -0.15
N VAL A 304 -5.87 -7.27 0.87
CA VAL A 304 -5.07 -6.18 1.45
C VAL A 304 -4.12 -5.60 0.40
N SER A 305 -3.40 -6.48 -0.32
CA SER A 305 -2.47 -6.08 -1.38
C SER A 305 -3.18 -5.36 -2.51
N ALA A 306 -4.37 -5.82 -2.92
CA ALA A 306 -5.14 -5.14 -3.96
C ALA A 306 -5.68 -3.79 -3.50
N CYS A 307 -6.05 -3.62 -2.22
CA CYS A 307 -6.44 -2.31 -1.70
C CYS A 307 -5.30 -1.31 -1.85
N PHE A 308 -4.09 -1.68 -1.42
CA PHE A 308 -2.92 -0.82 -1.55
C PHE A 308 -2.54 -0.58 -3.01
N PHE A 309 -2.48 -1.63 -3.82
CA PHE A 309 -2.15 -1.52 -5.23
C PHE A 309 -3.09 -0.59 -6.00
N LEU A 310 -4.40 -0.76 -5.83
CA LEU A 310 -5.40 -0.02 -6.62
C LEU A 310 -5.60 1.42 -6.12
N PHE A 311 -5.60 1.65 -4.81
CA PHE A 311 -5.87 2.97 -4.25
C PHE A 311 -4.63 3.83 -4.02
N TYR A 312 -3.44 3.21 -3.99
CA TYR A 312 -2.17 3.92 -3.78
C TYR A 312 -1.24 3.78 -4.99
N ASN A 313 -0.77 2.57 -5.32
CA ASN A 313 0.29 2.43 -6.32
C ASN A 313 -0.12 2.87 -7.74
N VAL A 314 -1.32 2.49 -8.19
CA VAL A 314 -1.82 2.89 -9.52
C VAL A 314 -1.94 4.43 -9.65
N PRO A 315 -2.64 5.14 -8.75
CA PRO A 315 -2.70 6.60 -8.85
C PRO A 315 -1.35 7.27 -8.57
N ALA A 316 -0.54 6.77 -7.63
CA ALA A 316 0.77 7.34 -7.31
C ALA A 316 1.72 7.25 -8.51
N THR A 317 1.79 6.11 -9.19
CA THR A 317 2.61 5.95 -10.40
C THR A 317 2.17 6.88 -11.53
N TRP A 318 0.86 7.12 -11.68
CA TRP A 318 0.34 8.09 -12.66
C TRP A 318 0.73 9.53 -12.31
N LEU A 319 0.55 9.92 -11.04
CA LEU A 319 0.85 11.27 -10.56
C LEU A 319 2.36 11.54 -10.53
N GLY A 320 3.18 10.53 -10.25
CA GLY A 320 4.65 10.63 -10.27
C GLY A 320 5.25 10.94 -11.64
N MET A 321 4.51 10.72 -12.73
CA MET A 321 4.92 11.18 -14.09
C MET A 321 4.76 12.70 -14.29
N HIS A 322 4.07 13.38 -13.38
CA HIS A 322 3.75 14.79 -13.48
C HIS A 322 4.46 15.62 -12.40
N GLY A 323 5.58 15.12 -11.86
CA GLY A 323 6.31 15.78 -10.79
C GLY A 323 6.85 17.15 -11.21
N ASP A 324 6.71 18.13 -10.32
CA ASP A 324 7.34 19.44 -10.45
C ASP A 324 8.84 19.38 -10.12
N PRO A 325 9.62 20.46 -10.34
CA PRO A 325 11.02 20.47 -9.96
C PRO A 325 11.21 20.13 -8.49
N TRP A 326 12.20 19.28 -8.20
CA TRP A 326 12.58 18.96 -6.83
C TRP A 326 12.87 20.24 -6.03
N PRO A 327 12.24 20.45 -4.85
CA PRO A 327 12.48 21.65 -4.06
C PRO A 327 13.95 21.79 -3.66
N GLU A 328 14.49 23.01 -3.79
CA GLU A 328 15.85 23.31 -3.33
C GLU A 328 16.07 22.96 -1.84
N ASP A 329 15.02 23.11 -1.03
CA ASP A 329 15.06 22.83 0.40
C ASP A 329 15.29 21.33 0.69
N VAL A 330 14.80 20.44 -0.19
CA VAL A 330 15.10 19.00 -0.14
C VAL A 330 16.51 18.73 -0.62
N GLN A 331 16.90 19.30 -1.77
CA GLN A 331 18.21 19.05 -2.38
C GLN A 331 19.38 19.46 -1.47
N LYS A 332 19.24 20.55 -0.69
CA LYS A 332 20.24 21.03 0.28
C LYS A 332 20.38 20.12 1.52
N ARG A 333 19.50 19.13 1.70
CA ARG A 333 19.50 18.18 2.83
C ARG A 333 19.88 16.80 2.32
N SER A 334 21.15 16.45 2.46
CA SER A 334 21.68 15.17 1.99
C SER A 334 20.96 13.96 2.60
N TYR A 335 20.35 14.09 3.79
CA TYR A 335 19.58 13.01 4.40
C TYR A 335 18.22 12.76 3.75
N PHE A 336 17.74 13.64 2.87
CA PHE A 336 16.60 13.38 1.97
C PHE A 336 17.03 13.10 0.53
N ASN A 337 18.22 13.54 0.13
CA ASN A 337 18.80 13.24 -1.17
C ASN A 337 20.16 12.53 -1.00
N PRO A 338 20.16 11.20 -0.77
CA PRO A 338 21.38 10.44 -0.50
C PRO A 338 22.18 10.11 -1.79
N GLY A 339 22.41 11.13 -2.63
CA GLY A 339 23.11 11.00 -3.90
C GLY A 339 22.30 10.34 -5.01
N ILE A 340 20.96 10.40 -4.94
CA ILE A 340 20.08 9.92 -6.02
C ILE A 340 20.25 10.82 -7.26
N CYS A 341 20.45 12.12 -7.04
CA CYS A 341 20.63 13.15 -8.06
C CYS A 341 21.29 14.40 -7.45
N GLY A 342 21.64 15.37 -8.29
CA GLY A 342 22.15 16.66 -7.86
C GLY A 342 23.61 16.61 -7.43
N GLU A 343 23.96 17.38 -6.38
CA GLU A 343 25.34 17.53 -5.91
C GLU A 343 26.00 16.17 -5.61
N GLY A 344 27.21 15.95 -6.15
CA GLY A 344 27.94 14.70 -6.02
C GLY A 344 27.58 13.64 -7.08
N THR A 345 26.67 13.96 -7.99
CA THR A 345 26.32 13.12 -9.15
C THR A 345 26.55 13.91 -10.45
N ASP A 346 26.52 13.23 -11.59
CA ASP A 346 26.49 13.87 -12.91
C ASP A 346 25.07 14.09 -13.45
N ARG A 347 24.05 13.73 -12.65
CA ARG A 347 22.63 13.79 -13.03
C ARG A 347 21.91 14.91 -12.27
N PRO A 348 21.26 15.86 -12.97
CA PRO A 348 20.38 16.81 -12.30
C PRO A 348 19.19 16.09 -11.65
N CYS A 349 18.67 16.66 -10.57
CA CYS A 349 17.43 16.17 -9.98
C CYS A 349 16.23 16.36 -10.92
N PRO A 350 15.19 15.50 -10.82
CA PRO A 350 14.03 15.57 -11.69
C PRO A 350 13.45 16.99 -11.81
N ASN A 351 13.31 17.43 -13.05
CA ASN A 351 12.75 18.73 -13.41
C ASN A 351 11.93 18.56 -14.70
N PRO A 352 10.68 19.05 -14.77
CA PRO A 352 9.83 18.97 -15.97
C PRO A 352 10.43 19.64 -17.23
N GLU A 353 11.44 20.50 -17.08
CA GLU A 353 12.17 21.10 -18.21
C GLU A 353 13.12 20.09 -18.90
N LEU A 354 13.44 18.97 -18.24
CA LEU A 354 14.32 17.92 -18.75
C LEU A 354 13.52 16.65 -19.10
N PRO A 355 13.96 15.87 -20.11
CA PRO A 355 13.40 14.55 -20.34
C PRO A 355 13.55 13.67 -19.09
N LEU A 356 12.51 12.91 -18.75
CA LEU A 356 12.57 11.93 -17.66
C LEU A 356 13.50 10.77 -18.08
N PRO A 357 14.67 10.60 -17.45
CA PRO A 357 15.57 9.52 -17.81
C PRO A 357 15.03 8.21 -17.27
N THR A 358 15.16 7.17 -18.08
CA THR A 358 14.92 5.78 -17.69
C THR A 358 16.25 5.09 -17.41
N LYS A 359 16.21 3.94 -16.75
CA LYS A 359 17.40 3.08 -16.56
C LYS A 359 18.16 2.69 -17.85
N HIS A 360 17.54 2.84 -19.03
CA HIS A 360 18.10 2.45 -20.33
C HIS A 360 18.29 3.62 -21.29
N SER A 361 17.93 4.84 -20.91
CA SER A 361 18.04 6.01 -21.79
C SER A 361 19.25 6.84 -21.44
N GLY A 362 19.66 7.70 -22.38
CA GLY A 362 20.53 8.82 -22.02
C GLY A 362 19.82 9.83 -21.10
N TYR A 363 20.61 10.74 -20.54
CA TYR A 363 20.15 11.86 -19.72
C TYR A 363 20.95 13.11 -20.07
N ILE A 364 20.44 14.28 -19.67
CA ILE A 364 21.15 15.54 -19.78
C ILE A 364 21.93 15.76 -18.47
N ASN A 365 23.24 15.98 -18.56
CA ASN A 365 24.09 16.24 -17.39
C ASN A 365 23.96 17.70 -16.90
N HIS A 366 24.72 18.06 -15.87
CA HIS A 366 24.73 19.41 -15.31
C HIS A 366 25.22 20.50 -16.30
N ASP A 367 25.98 20.14 -17.32
CA ASP A 367 26.50 21.04 -18.36
C ASP A 367 25.54 21.18 -19.55
N GLY A 368 24.41 20.48 -19.55
CA GLY A 368 23.44 20.46 -20.66
C GLY A 368 23.80 19.50 -21.79
N GLU A 369 24.77 18.62 -21.59
CA GLU A 369 25.21 17.64 -22.58
C GLU A 369 24.41 16.33 -22.45
N LEU A 370 24.08 15.72 -23.59
CA LEU A 370 23.45 14.40 -23.64
C LEU A 370 24.49 13.30 -23.37
N VAL A 371 24.35 12.63 -22.23
CA VAL A 371 25.13 11.44 -21.87
C VAL A 371 24.34 10.21 -22.27
N LEU A 372 24.89 9.40 -23.18
CA LEU A 372 24.29 8.14 -23.62
C LEU A 372 24.83 6.95 -22.80
N PRO A 373 24.05 5.86 -22.66
CA PRO A 373 24.56 4.61 -22.11
C PRO A 373 25.79 4.11 -22.91
N GLU A 374 26.67 3.38 -22.23
CA GLU A 374 27.88 2.85 -22.85
C GLU A 374 27.55 2.02 -24.12
N GLY A 375 28.20 2.36 -25.24
CA GLY A 375 28.00 1.70 -26.52
C GLY A 375 26.72 2.10 -27.27
N ALA A 376 25.93 3.04 -26.74
CA ALA A 376 24.77 3.59 -27.45
C ALA A 376 25.17 4.81 -28.30
N GLU A 377 24.56 4.93 -29.47
CA GLU A 377 24.67 6.08 -30.36
C GLU A 377 23.28 6.68 -30.59
N VAL A 378 23.24 7.97 -30.95
CA VAL A 378 21.98 8.61 -31.36
C VAL A 378 21.45 7.90 -32.60
N PRO A 379 20.19 7.40 -32.60
CA PRO A 379 19.65 6.70 -33.76
C PRO A 379 19.69 7.56 -35.04
N PRO A 380 20.10 6.99 -36.19
CA PRO A 380 20.13 7.72 -37.45
C PRO A 380 18.71 8.02 -37.95
N ILE A 381 18.58 9.04 -38.79
CA ILE A 381 17.31 9.38 -39.45
C ILE A 381 16.95 8.27 -40.44
N VAL A 382 15.79 7.65 -40.26
CA VAL A 382 15.22 6.69 -41.23
C VAL A 382 14.30 7.45 -42.20
N PRO A 383 14.61 7.49 -43.50
CA PRO A 383 13.82 8.25 -44.47
C PRO A 383 12.43 7.63 -44.68
N ILE A 384 11.42 8.47 -44.90
CA ILE A 384 10.06 8.04 -45.25
C ILE A 384 10.08 7.55 -46.71
N GLU A 385 9.63 6.33 -46.96
CA GLU A 385 9.42 5.84 -48.32
C GLU A 385 8.13 6.45 -48.91
N PRO A 386 8.20 7.26 -49.99
CA PRO A 386 7.00 7.70 -50.67
C PRO A 386 6.34 6.51 -51.37
N GLY A 387 5.06 6.26 -51.07
CA GLY A 387 4.25 5.24 -51.74
C GLY A 387 4.18 5.48 -53.25
N ARG A 388 4.26 4.41 -54.04
CA ARG A 388 4.15 4.46 -55.50
C ARG A 388 2.72 4.63 -55.98
#